data_AF-A0A257Q126-F1
#
_entry.id   AF-A0A257Q126-F1
#
_cell.length_a   1.000
_cell.length_b   1.000
_cell.length_c   1.000
_cell.angle_alpha   90.00
_cell.angle_beta   90.00
_cell.angle_gamma   90.00
#
_symmetry.space_group_name_H-M   'P 1'
#
loop_
_entity.id
_entity.type
_entity.pdbx_description
1 polymer ?
#
loop_
_entity_poly.entity_id
_entity_poly.type
_entity_poly.pdbx_seq_one_letter_code
_entity_poly.pdbx_strand_id
1 'polypeptide(L)'
;MWGDSARAERAATQYLPYIAHIGPQTVLLESGALLAMGHVEGQAFELADHALRNARLRLLNTTYRNLADDNVTIHTHLIRHADLGATPTRRFRSGFAHALDETYRNKVLAGRLYRNDYFISLLISPRSPLGSGMARKWARLGRKSPEAADGLARELEDQWLVLANGLEGFRVRRLGVYERDGIAFSEIAEALRLIITGRPLPVPVVSGHLGDSIYTDRVICGRRGIEIRAPDKSIFGTIFSFREYPAKTRPGMLNTLLSVPFPIVLAQSFAFVTRAQAQDRLSLKSAQMLGAQDKAVSQIAGLEEAADALASNEFVMGAHHLSLAVYGDSLAAVEEHAGRARGRLADAGAVVVEERLGLEAAFWSQLPGNLEWRTRPGAINSRNFAGLSSFDNFPAGEQTGHWGAPIARFRTDGGTAYDYVPHVADVAMTIIFGPIGSGKTALLMFLLAMFEQAMVEENTQSGRAGSLVFFDKDRGGELLVRATGGTYLELRRGEASGLAPLRGLKDTEADRDFLRGWLIALVQSD
;
A
#
# COMPACT_ATOMS: atom_id res chain seq x y z
N MET A 1 -5.24 -35.60 7.13
CA MET A 1 -4.89 -36.61 6.11
C MET A 1 -6.02 -36.61 5.07
N TRP A 2 -5.80 -36.03 3.88
CA TRP A 2 -6.85 -35.70 2.88
C TRP A 2 -6.60 -36.50 1.59
N GLY A 3 -6.67 -37.82 1.70
CA GLY A 3 -6.38 -38.74 0.61
C GLY A 3 -7.61 -39.53 0.23
N ASP A 4 -8.59 -38.90 -0.41
CA ASP A 4 -9.52 -39.60 -1.28
C ASP A 4 -10.12 -38.63 -2.30
N SER A 5 -10.02 -39.01 -3.59
CA SER A 5 -10.54 -38.34 -4.81
C SER A 5 -9.69 -37.27 -5.51
N ALA A 6 -8.50 -37.64 -6.00
CA ALA A 6 -7.79 -36.90 -7.05
C ALA A 6 -8.40 -37.12 -8.47
N ARG A 7 -9.73 -37.06 -8.61
CA ARG A 7 -10.43 -37.24 -9.91
C ARG A 7 -11.12 -35.99 -10.43
N ALA A 8 -11.30 -34.96 -9.60
CA ALA A 8 -11.88 -33.68 -9.98
C ALA A 8 -11.07 -32.52 -9.36
N GLU A 9 -11.10 -31.37 -10.03
CA GLU A 9 -10.55 -30.13 -9.46
C GLU A 9 -11.35 -29.74 -8.22
N ARG A 10 -10.66 -29.34 -7.15
CA ARG A 10 -11.29 -28.91 -5.91
C ARG A 10 -12.02 -27.59 -6.14
N ALA A 11 -13.23 -27.46 -5.60
CA ALA A 11 -14.00 -26.23 -5.70
C ALA A 11 -13.29 -25.08 -4.98
N ALA A 12 -13.40 -23.87 -5.52
CA ALA A 12 -12.82 -22.66 -4.95
C ALA A 12 -13.28 -22.41 -3.50
N THR A 13 -14.53 -22.78 -3.19
CA THR A 13 -15.14 -22.67 -1.86
C THR A 13 -14.38 -23.39 -0.75
N GLN A 14 -13.54 -24.38 -1.09
CA GLN A 14 -12.68 -25.04 -0.10
C GLN A 14 -11.60 -24.10 0.47
N TYR A 15 -11.15 -23.14 -0.32
CA TYR A 15 -10.03 -22.26 0.00
C TYR A 15 -10.46 -20.81 0.22
N LEU A 16 -11.59 -20.41 -0.36
CA LEU A 16 -12.11 -19.05 -0.32
C LEU A 16 -13.44 -19.04 0.42
N PRO A 17 -13.46 -18.66 1.71
CA PRO A 17 -14.66 -18.74 2.54
C PRO A 17 -15.65 -17.60 2.30
N TYR A 18 -15.52 -16.82 1.22
CA TYR A 18 -16.30 -15.58 1.01
C TYR A 18 -17.62 -15.86 0.29
N ILE A 19 -18.74 -15.75 1.01
CA ILE A 19 -20.06 -16.06 0.46
C ILE A 19 -20.54 -14.96 -0.47
N ALA A 20 -20.74 -13.75 0.05
CA ALA A 20 -21.33 -12.63 -0.67
C ALA A 20 -21.17 -11.31 0.10
N HIS A 21 -21.37 -10.19 -0.60
CA HIS A 21 -21.61 -8.90 0.05
C HIS A 21 -22.96 -8.91 0.77
N ILE A 22 -22.97 -8.54 2.05
CA ILE A 22 -24.21 -8.26 2.81
C ILE A 22 -24.49 -6.76 2.91
N GLY A 23 -23.52 -5.94 2.48
CA GLY A 23 -23.61 -4.51 2.26
C GLY A 23 -22.48 -4.07 1.32
N PRO A 24 -22.45 -2.79 0.88
CA PRO A 24 -21.47 -2.32 -0.08
C PRO A 24 -20.01 -2.53 0.36
N GLN A 25 -19.73 -2.51 1.66
CA GLN A 25 -18.37 -2.56 2.22
C GLN A 25 -18.16 -3.71 3.23
N THR A 26 -19.01 -4.74 3.18
CA THR A 26 -18.99 -5.86 4.13
C THR A 26 -19.29 -7.19 3.42
N VAL A 27 -18.41 -8.17 3.62
CA VAL A 27 -18.50 -9.53 3.06
C VAL A 27 -18.77 -10.53 4.18
N LEU A 28 -19.72 -11.45 3.96
CA LEU A 28 -20.01 -12.57 4.86
C LEU A 28 -19.17 -13.80 4.50
N LEU A 29 -18.60 -14.45 5.52
CA LEU A 29 -17.82 -15.67 5.38
C LEU A 29 -18.63 -16.94 5.73
N GLU A 30 -18.16 -18.11 5.29
CA GLU A 30 -18.75 -19.43 5.61
C GLU A 30 -18.80 -19.74 7.11
N SER A 31 -17.87 -19.18 7.88
CA SER A 31 -17.84 -19.27 9.35
C SER A 31 -18.93 -18.41 10.03
N GLY A 32 -19.63 -17.56 9.26
CA GLY A 32 -20.52 -16.54 9.78
C GLY A 32 -19.82 -15.24 10.18
N ALA A 33 -18.49 -15.17 10.05
CA ALA A 33 -17.74 -13.94 10.31
C ALA A 33 -18.03 -12.87 9.25
N LEU A 34 -17.89 -11.60 9.64
CA LEU A 34 -17.99 -10.46 8.73
C LEU A 34 -16.59 -9.89 8.47
N LEU A 35 -16.32 -9.57 7.20
CA LEU A 35 -15.08 -8.97 6.72
C LEU A 35 -15.34 -7.55 6.23
N ALA A 36 -14.59 -6.60 6.77
CA ALA A 36 -14.34 -5.29 6.16
C ALA A 36 -12.85 -5.18 5.79
N MET A 37 -12.55 -4.47 4.70
CA MET A 37 -11.18 -4.32 4.21
C MET A 37 -10.92 -2.88 3.77
N GLY A 38 -9.69 -2.41 3.96
CA GLY A 38 -9.25 -1.08 3.55
C GLY A 38 -7.93 -1.15 2.80
N HIS A 39 -7.78 -0.27 1.81
CA HIS A 39 -6.50 0.05 1.20
C HIS A 39 -5.80 1.12 2.05
N VAL A 40 -4.50 0.97 2.27
CA VAL A 40 -3.70 1.90 3.08
C VAL A 40 -2.58 2.41 2.18
N GLU A 41 -2.49 3.73 2.00
CA GLU A 41 -1.38 4.32 1.23
C GLU A 41 -0.05 4.12 1.96
N GLY A 42 -0.10 4.24 3.29
CA GLY A 42 1.05 4.16 4.16
C GLY A 42 1.70 5.53 4.34
N GLN A 43 2.92 5.52 4.88
CA GLN A 43 3.62 6.75 5.26
C GLN A 43 5.07 6.73 4.78
N ALA A 44 5.53 7.87 4.27
CA ALA A 44 6.92 8.05 3.90
C ALA A 44 7.82 7.85 5.14
N PHE A 45 8.88 7.06 4.97
CA PHE A 45 9.73 6.63 6.07
C PHE A 45 11.20 7.05 5.91
N GLU A 46 11.72 7.18 4.70
CA GLU A 46 13.17 7.36 4.46
C GLU A 46 13.75 8.57 5.18
N LEU A 47 13.01 9.69 5.19
CA LEU A 47 13.40 10.93 5.85
C LEU A 47 12.76 11.11 7.24
N ALA A 48 11.99 10.12 7.71
CA ALA A 48 11.36 10.18 9.02
C ALA A 48 12.38 9.87 10.12
N ASP A 49 12.48 10.75 11.11
CA ASP A 49 13.34 10.56 12.27
C ASP A 49 12.84 9.43 13.18
N HIS A 50 13.68 9.04 14.15
CA HIS A 50 13.34 7.96 15.08
C HIS A 50 12.16 8.33 15.99
N ALA A 51 11.98 9.61 16.32
CA ALA A 51 10.89 10.05 17.19
C ALA A 51 9.53 9.86 16.53
N LEU A 52 9.40 10.27 15.27
CA LEU A 52 8.21 10.12 14.45
C LEU A 52 7.87 8.66 14.22
N ARG A 53 8.86 7.83 13.85
CA ARG A 53 8.66 6.38 13.67
C ARG A 53 8.17 5.69 14.94
N ASN A 54 8.75 6.05 16.09
CA ASN A 54 8.31 5.52 17.39
C ASN A 54 6.93 6.05 17.81
N ALA A 55 6.57 7.29 17.44
CA ALA A 55 5.23 7.83 17.68
C ALA A 55 4.17 7.07 16.87
N ARG A 56 4.44 6.79 15.58
CA ARG A 56 3.59 5.95 14.73
C ARG A 56 3.39 4.55 15.30
N LEU A 57 4.46 3.92 15.80
CA LEU A 57 4.37 2.63 16.49
C LEU A 57 3.44 2.68 17.72
N ARG A 58 3.56 3.73 18.56
CA ARG A 58 2.70 3.91 19.72
C ARG A 58 1.24 4.10 19.31
N LEU A 59 0.98 4.88 18.25
CA LEU A 59 -0.37 5.07 17.70
C LEU A 59 -0.98 3.73 17.25
N LEU A 60 -0.24 2.93 16.48
CA LEU A 60 -0.68 1.60 16.05
C LEU A 60 -0.94 0.67 17.25
N ASN A 61 -0.05 0.64 18.25
CA ASN A 61 -0.24 -0.15 19.46
C ASN A 61 -1.51 0.25 20.22
N THR A 62 -1.76 1.56 20.39
CA THR A 62 -2.99 2.07 21.02
C THR A 62 -4.23 1.69 20.21
N THR A 63 -4.16 1.78 18.88
CA THR A 63 -5.25 1.38 17.99
C THR A 63 -5.59 -0.10 18.17
N TYR A 64 -4.59 -0.99 18.13
CA TYR A 64 -4.82 -2.42 18.33
C TYR A 64 -5.32 -2.77 19.73
N ARG A 65 -4.91 -2.04 20.77
CA ARG A 65 -5.46 -2.21 22.12
C ARG A 65 -6.95 -1.84 22.19
N ASN A 66 -7.37 -0.80 21.48
CA ASN A 66 -8.77 -0.38 21.44
C ASN A 66 -9.66 -1.33 20.63
N LEU A 67 -9.07 -2.11 19.72
CA LEU A 67 -9.76 -3.13 18.91
C LEU A 67 -9.81 -4.52 19.58
N ALA A 68 -9.15 -4.67 20.73
CA ALA A 68 -8.85 -6.00 21.27
C ALA A 68 -10.08 -6.69 21.82
N ASP A 69 -10.53 -7.73 21.13
CA ASP A 69 -11.56 -8.66 21.58
C ASP A 69 -11.30 -10.06 20.98
N ASP A 70 -11.69 -11.12 21.67
CA ASP A 70 -11.36 -12.50 21.29
C ASP A 70 -12.06 -13.02 20.03
N ASN A 71 -13.08 -12.29 19.56
CA ASN A 71 -13.75 -12.51 18.29
C ASN A 71 -13.22 -11.63 17.15
N VAL A 72 -12.26 -10.73 17.42
CA VAL A 72 -11.67 -9.82 16.42
C VAL A 72 -10.39 -10.44 15.86
N THR A 73 -10.19 -10.30 14.55
CA THR A 73 -8.93 -10.65 13.88
C THR A 73 -8.57 -9.58 12.88
N ILE A 74 -7.30 -9.18 12.88
CA ILE A 74 -6.74 -8.24 11.90
C ILE A 74 -5.83 -9.01 10.95
N HIS A 75 -5.92 -8.73 9.65
CA HIS A 75 -4.90 -9.12 8.68
C HIS A 75 -4.29 -7.89 8.05
N THR A 76 -2.98 -7.91 7.79
CA THR A 76 -2.30 -6.90 6.99
C THR A 76 -1.58 -7.55 5.83
N HIS A 77 -1.59 -6.88 4.69
CA HIS A 77 -0.96 -7.34 3.47
C HIS A 77 -0.13 -6.22 2.90
N LEU A 78 1.15 -6.49 2.61
CA LEU A 78 1.96 -5.69 1.70
C LEU A 78 2.09 -6.49 0.40
N ILE A 79 1.59 -5.92 -0.68
CA ILE A 79 1.65 -6.54 -2.00
C ILE A 79 2.51 -5.66 -2.91
N ARG A 80 3.58 -6.25 -3.43
CA ARG A 80 4.45 -5.61 -4.42
C ARG A 80 4.24 -6.23 -5.77
N HIS A 81 3.89 -5.43 -6.77
CA HIS A 81 3.69 -5.89 -8.15
C HIS A 81 4.14 -4.85 -9.18
N ALA A 82 4.38 -5.30 -10.42
CA ALA A 82 4.86 -4.44 -11.50
C ALA A 82 3.73 -3.71 -12.25
N ASP A 83 2.47 -4.03 -11.96
CA ASP A 83 1.32 -3.36 -12.57
C ASP A 83 1.14 -1.95 -11.97
N LEU A 84 1.28 -0.92 -12.80
CA LEU A 84 1.10 0.48 -12.40
C LEU A 84 -0.24 1.07 -12.88
N GLY A 85 -1.10 0.25 -13.49
CA GLY A 85 -2.28 0.70 -14.21
C GLY A 85 -1.95 1.38 -15.55
N ALA A 86 -2.97 1.97 -16.16
CA ALA A 86 -2.83 2.69 -17.42
C ALA A 86 -1.97 3.95 -17.23
N THR A 87 -1.05 4.19 -18.17
CA THR A 87 -0.31 5.46 -18.20
C THR A 87 -1.24 6.55 -18.73
N PRO A 88 -1.38 7.71 -18.06
CA PRO A 88 -2.19 8.82 -18.57
C PRO A 88 -1.72 9.22 -19.96
N THR A 89 -2.66 9.42 -20.88
CA THR A 89 -2.31 9.97 -22.20
C THR A 89 -1.98 11.44 -22.04
N ARG A 90 -0.78 11.86 -22.43
CA ARG A 90 -0.32 13.25 -22.36
C ARG A 90 -0.13 13.81 -23.76
N ARG A 91 -0.69 14.98 -24.01
CA ARG A 91 -0.41 15.78 -25.22
C ARG A 91 0.62 16.86 -24.92
N PHE A 92 1.48 17.15 -25.89
CA PHE A 92 2.48 18.21 -25.81
C PHE A 92 2.33 19.12 -27.02
N ARG A 93 2.67 20.40 -26.90
CA ARG A 93 2.63 21.34 -28.03
C ARG A 93 3.81 21.13 -28.99
N SER A 94 4.97 20.75 -28.47
CA SER A 94 6.19 20.56 -29.26
C SER A 94 6.49 19.07 -29.48
N GLY A 95 7.08 18.77 -30.63
CA GLY A 95 7.62 17.44 -30.91
C GLY A 95 8.78 17.07 -29.99
N PHE A 96 9.54 18.06 -29.50
CA PHE A 96 10.66 17.83 -28.58
C PHE A 96 10.19 17.29 -27.23
N ALA A 97 9.22 17.95 -26.57
CA ALA A 97 8.74 17.49 -25.26
C ALA A 97 8.07 16.12 -25.35
N HIS A 98 7.31 15.87 -26.43
CA HIS A 98 6.74 14.56 -26.70
C HIS A 98 7.81 13.46 -26.80
N ALA A 99 8.84 13.68 -27.62
CA ALA A 99 9.94 12.73 -27.79
C ALA A 99 10.77 12.55 -26.50
N LEU A 100 10.92 13.62 -25.70
CA LEU A 100 11.59 13.56 -24.41
C LEU A 100 10.82 12.71 -23.39
N ASP A 101 9.51 12.91 -23.25
CA ASP A 101 8.64 12.10 -22.40
C ASP A 101 8.68 10.62 -22.81
N GLU A 102 8.55 10.34 -24.11
CA GLU A 102 8.62 8.97 -24.63
C GLU A 102 9.97 8.32 -24.34
N THR A 103 11.07 9.02 -24.62
CA THR A 103 12.43 8.52 -24.36
C THR A 103 12.63 8.28 -22.86
N TYR A 104 12.14 9.18 -22.00
CA TYR A 104 12.24 9.06 -20.56
C TYR A 104 11.45 7.86 -20.04
N ARG A 105 10.19 7.69 -20.46
CA ARG A 105 9.37 6.53 -20.10
C ARG A 105 10.04 5.22 -20.52
N ASN A 106 10.55 5.13 -21.74
CA ASN A 106 11.17 3.92 -22.26
C ASN A 106 12.52 3.61 -21.61
N LYS A 107 13.36 4.63 -21.39
CA LYS A 107 14.74 4.42 -20.90
C LYS A 107 14.86 4.44 -19.38
N VAL A 108 13.96 5.07 -18.65
CA VAL A 108 14.06 5.24 -17.19
C VAL A 108 13.01 4.40 -16.45
N LEU A 109 11.76 4.39 -16.92
CA LEU A 109 10.63 3.83 -16.18
C LEU A 109 10.27 2.39 -16.60
N ALA A 110 10.27 2.11 -17.90
CA ALA A 110 9.77 0.83 -18.45
C ALA A 110 10.50 -0.38 -17.85
N GLY A 111 9.71 -1.34 -17.34
CA GLY A 111 10.20 -2.59 -16.74
C GLY A 111 11.02 -2.42 -15.45
N ARG A 112 11.01 -1.23 -14.84
CA ARG A 112 11.87 -0.90 -13.68
C ARG A 112 11.10 -0.36 -12.47
N LEU A 113 9.78 -0.35 -12.55
CA LEU A 113 8.92 0.20 -11.53
C LEU A 113 8.00 -0.87 -10.96
N TYR A 114 7.74 -0.72 -9.68
CA TYR A 114 6.79 -1.49 -8.91
C TYR A 114 5.80 -0.56 -8.22
N ARG A 115 4.73 -1.15 -7.72
CA ARG A 115 3.80 -0.54 -6.78
C ARG A 115 3.78 -1.38 -5.52
N ASN A 116 3.64 -0.71 -4.37
CA ASN A 116 3.48 -1.34 -3.07
C ASN A 116 2.10 -0.94 -2.54
N ASP A 117 1.17 -1.88 -2.49
CA ASP A 117 -0.16 -1.66 -1.94
C ASP A 117 -0.26 -2.34 -0.57
N TYR A 118 -0.70 -1.57 0.43
CA TYR A 118 -1.08 -2.12 1.71
C TYR A 118 -2.59 -2.34 1.77
N PHE A 119 -2.97 -3.46 2.37
CA PHE A 119 -4.35 -3.71 2.77
C PHE A 119 -4.41 -4.08 4.24
N ILE A 120 -5.51 -3.68 4.88
CA ILE A 120 -5.87 -4.13 6.22
C ILE A 120 -7.27 -4.72 6.20
N SER A 121 -7.43 -5.91 6.77
CA SER A 121 -8.71 -6.59 6.91
C SER A 121 -9.10 -6.66 8.38
N LEU A 122 -10.35 -6.36 8.69
CA LEU A 122 -10.97 -6.52 9.99
C LEU A 122 -12.02 -7.62 9.89
N LEU A 123 -11.86 -8.67 10.69
CA LEU A 123 -12.84 -9.75 10.81
C LEU A 123 -13.45 -9.74 12.20
N ILE A 124 -14.78 -9.78 12.25
CA ILE A 124 -15.54 -10.02 13.48
C ILE A 124 -16.22 -11.37 13.35
N SER A 125 -15.83 -12.30 14.21
CA SER A 125 -16.41 -13.65 14.25
C SER A 125 -17.62 -13.70 15.19
N PRO A 126 -18.63 -14.53 14.90
CA PRO A 126 -19.73 -14.72 15.83
C PRO A 126 -19.23 -15.48 17.07
N ARG A 127 -19.56 -15.01 18.27
CA ARG A 127 -19.15 -15.66 19.54
C ARG A 127 -19.77 -17.03 19.76
N SER A 128 -20.88 -17.31 19.07
CA SER A 128 -21.48 -18.65 18.97
C SER A 128 -21.38 -19.09 17.51
N PRO A 129 -20.85 -20.28 17.20
CA PRO A 129 -20.70 -20.74 15.83
C PRO A 129 -22.03 -20.77 15.09
N LEU A 130 -22.16 -19.97 14.05
CA LEU A 130 -23.27 -20.10 13.09
C LEU A 130 -22.93 -21.29 12.18
N GLY A 131 -23.78 -22.31 12.17
CA GLY A 131 -23.60 -23.43 11.22
C GLY A 131 -23.60 -22.92 9.77
N SER A 132 -22.72 -23.46 8.92
CA SER A 132 -22.51 -23.00 7.53
C SER A 132 -23.79 -22.95 6.66
N GLY A 133 -24.80 -23.77 6.98
CA GLY A 133 -26.11 -23.74 6.34
C GLY A 133 -26.96 -22.50 6.70
N MET A 134 -26.77 -21.93 7.90
CA MET A 134 -27.44 -20.72 8.36
C MET A 134 -26.83 -19.48 7.72
N ALA A 135 -25.49 -19.40 7.63
CA ALA A 135 -24.77 -18.34 6.92
C ALA A 135 -25.19 -18.24 5.44
N ARG A 136 -25.30 -19.39 4.75
CA ARG A 136 -25.80 -19.44 3.36
C ARG A 136 -27.27 -19.03 3.21
N LYS A 137 -28.13 -19.35 4.18
CA LYS A 137 -29.53 -18.86 4.21
C LYS A 137 -29.57 -17.34 4.37
N TRP A 138 -28.70 -16.77 5.21
CA TRP A 138 -28.62 -15.32 5.42
C TRP A 138 -28.26 -14.56 4.14
N ALA A 139 -27.25 -15.05 3.39
CA ALA A 139 -26.86 -14.44 2.12
C ALA A 139 -27.99 -14.45 1.07
N ARG A 140 -28.83 -15.50 1.04
CA ARG A 140 -29.93 -15.63 0.08
C ARG A 140 -31.19 -14.84 0.45
N LEU A 141 -31.47 -14.67 1.74
CA LEU A 141 -32.74 -14.13 2.22
C LEU A 141 -32.78 -12.61 2.38
N GLY A 142 -31.74 -11.89 1.92
CA GLY A 142 -31.65 -10.42 1.84
C GLY A 142 -32.70 -9.66 2.67
N ARG A 143 -32.30 -9.22 3.88
CA ARG A 143 -33.08 -8.38 4.83
C ARG A 143 -34.12 -9.05 5.74
N LYS A 144 -34.15 -10.38 5.88
CA LYS A 144 -34.77 -11.02 7.07
C LYS A 144 -33.70 -11.64 7.97
N SER A 145 -32.90 -10.80 8.64
CA SER A 145 -31.96 -11.28 9.66
C SER A 145 -32.65 -11.43 11.03
N PRO A 146 -32.27 -12.45 11.82
CA PRO A 146 -32.45 -12.45 13.27
C PRO A 146 -31.63 -11.32 13.92
N GLU A 147 -32.07 -10.79 15.07
CA GLU A 147 -31.40 -9.72 15.85
C GLU A 147 -29.87 -9.89 16.01
N ALA A 148 -29.38 -11.13 16.04
CA ALA A 148 -27.97 -11.46 16.18
C ALA A 148 -27.08 -11.02 14.99
N ALA A 149 -27.59 -11.04 13.75
CA ALA A 149 -26.79 -10.63 12.59
C ALA A 149 -26.61 -9.10 12.55
N ASP A 150 -27.66 -8.37 12.95
CA ASP A 150 -27.63 -6.91 13.04
C ASP A 150 -26.68 -6.44 14.15
N GLY A 151 -26.59 -7.19 15.25
CA GLY A 151 -25.59 -6.95 16.31
C GLY A 151 -24.16 -7.09 15.80
N LEU A 152 -23.84 -8.18 15.09
CA LEU A 152 -22.50 -8.43 14.54
C LEU A 152 -22.09 -7.38 13.49
N ALA A 153 -23.04 -6.94 12.67
CA ALA A 153 -22.80 -5.87 11.70
C ALA A 153 -22.51 -4.52 12.38
N ARG A 154 -23.25 -4.16 13.44
CA ARG A 154 -22.97 -2.95 14.23
C ARG A 154 -21.60 -3.00 14.89
N GLU A 155 -21.25 -4.14 15.49
CA GLU A 155 -19.93 -4.35 16.08
C GLU A 155 -18.80 -4.17 15.05
N LEU A 156 -18.97 -4.70 13.83
CA LEU A 156 -18.02 -4.46 12.74
C LEU A 156 -17.87 -2.98 12.40
N GLU A 157 -18.98 -2.24 12.29
CA GLU A 157 -18.95 -0.81 11.97
C GLU A 157 -18.27 0.01 13.08
N ASP A 158 -18.56 -0.27 14.35
CA ASP A 158 -17.95 0.38 15.51
C ASP A 158 -16.43 0.11 15.56
N GLN A 159 -16.03 -1.15 15.38
CA GLN A 159 -14.62 -1.55 15.32
C GLN A 159 -13.91 -0.97 14.09
N TRP A 160 -14.59 -0.90 12.95
CA TRP A 160 -14.07 -0.26 11.75
C TRP A 160 -13.80 1.22 11.98
N LEU A 161 -14.70 1.95 12.64
CA LEU A 161 -14.52 3.36 12.95
C LEU A 161 -13.29 3.60 13.83
N VAL A 162 -13.09 2.76 14.86
CA VAL A 162 -11.89 2.81 15.71
C VAL A 162 -10.63 2.56 14.88
N LEU A 163 -10.64 1.56 14.00
CA LEU A 163 -9.51 1.24 13.14
C LEU A 163 -9.21 2.37 12.15
N ALA A 164 -10.24 2.91 11.50
CA ALA A 164 -10.12 3.97 10.50
C ALA A 164 -9.53 5.24 11.12
N ASN A 165 -10.02 5.65 12.29
CA ASN A 165 -9.48 6.81 13.02
C ASN A 165 -8.03 6.59 13.45
N GLY A 166 -7.69 5.39 13.94
CA GLY A 166 -6.31 5.03 14.30
C GLY A 166 -5.35 5.02 13.10
N LEU A 167 -5.88 4.87 11.88
CA LEU A 167 -5.13 4.81 10.63
C LEU A 167 -5.31 6.04 9.73
N GLU A 168 -5.96 7.11 10.19
CA GLU A 168 -6.19 8.33 9.41
C GLU A 168 -4.88 8.91 8.86
N GLY A 169 -3.86 8.98 9.72
CA GLY A 169 -2.52 9.42 9.34
C GLY A 169 -1.83 8.52 8.30
N PHE A 170 -2.30 7.29 8.07
CA PHE A 170 -1.78 6.38 7.05
C PHE A 170 -2.66 6.36 5.77
N ARG A 171 -3.66 7.25 5.72
CA ARG A 171 -4.60 7.41 4.60
C ARG A 171 -5.31 6.11 4.22
N VAL A 172 -5.95 5.49 5.21
CA VAL A 172 -6.79 4.31 4.98
C VAL A 172 -8.08 4.69 4.25
N ARG A 173 -8.46 3.91 3.25
CA ARG A 173 -9.74 3.99 2.53
C ARG A 173 -10.45 2.66 2.58
N ARG A 174 -11.69 2.64 3.09
CA ARG A 174 -12.53 1.44 3.11
C ARG A 174 -12.89 1.02 1.68
N LEU A 175 -12.71 -0.26 1.38
CA LEU A 175 -13.04 -0.86 0.11
C LEU A 175 -14.54 -1.20 0.05
N GLY A 176 -15.13 -1.12 -1.14
CA GLY A 176 -16.52 -1.45 -1.35
C GLY A 176 -16.86 -1.97 -2.73
N VAL A 177 -18.15 -1.87 -3.06
CA VAL A 177 -18.68 -2.15 -4.40
C VAL A 177 -18.72 -0.85 -5.20
N TYR A 178 -18.26 -0.91 -6.45
CA TYR A 178 -18.37 0.19 -7.41
C TYR A 178 -19.03 -0.31 -8.70
N GLU A 179 -19.54 0.62 -9.51
CA GLU A 179 -20.16 0.32 -10.78
C GLU A 179 -19.32 0.88 -11.94
N ARG A 180 -19.14 0.10 -12.99
CA ARG A 180 -18.52 0.53 -14.25
C ARG A 180 -19.25 -0.11 -15.42
N ASP A 181 -19.70 0.71 -16.37
CA ASP A 181 -20.42 0.28 -17.57
C ASP A 181 -21.65 -0.61 -17.26
N GLY A 182 -22.39 -0.30 -16.18
CA GLY A 182 -23.56 -1.05 -15.75
C GLY A 182 -23.28 -2.37 -15.02
N ILE A 183 -22.01 -2.67 -14.72
CA ILE A 183 -21.58 -3.88 -14.01
C ILE A 183 -21.02 -3.49 -12.64
N ALA A 184 -21.50 -4.16 -11.59
CA ALA A 184 -20.99 -4.00 -10.24
C ALA A 184 -19.71 -4.83 -10.04
N PHE A 185 -18.68 -4.22 -9.48
CA PHE A 185 -17.39 -4.82 -9.14
C PHE A 185 -17.11 -4.67 -7.63
N SER A 186 -16.33 -5.59 -7.07
CA SER A 186 -15.99 -5.59 -5.64
C SER A 186 -14.51 -5.32 -5.43
N GLU A 187 -14.17 -4.17 -4.86
CA GLU A 187 -12.78 -3.84 -4.50
C GLU A 187 -12.21 -4.83 -3.47
N ILE A 188 -13.06 -5.37 -2.57
CA ILE A 188 -12.65 -6.39 -1.60
C ILE A 188 -12.24 -7.67 -2.35
N ALA A 189 -13.05 -8.12 -3.30
CA ALA A 189 -12.74 -9.31 -4.10
C ALA A 189 -11.50 -9.10 -4.99
N GLU A 190 -11.32 -7.90 -5.53
CA GLU A 190 -10.11 -7.51 -6.27
C GLU A 190 -8.84 -7.58 -5.39
N ALA A 191 -8.90 -7.07 -4.16
CA ALA A 191 -7.80 -7.15 -3.20
C ALA A 191 -7.49 -8.61 -2.79
N LEU A 192 -8.52 -9.43 -2.55
CA LEU A 192 -8.37 -10.86 -2.26
C LEU A 192 -7.75 -11.62 -3.43
N ARG A 193 -8.16 -11.32 -4.67
CA ARG A 193 -7.55 -11.89 -5.88
C ARG A 193 -6.10 -11.43 -6.06
N LEU A 194 -5.80 -10.17 -5.73
CA LEU A 194 -4.45 -9.63 -5.79
C LEU A 194 -3.51 -10.34 -4.79
N ILE A 195 -4.00 -10.73 -3.60
CA ILE A 195 -3.24 -11.55 -2.63
C ILE A 195 -2.85 -12.90 -3.24
N ILE A 196 -3.76 -13.55 -3.97
CA ILE A 196 -3.54 -14.87 -4.59
C ILE A 196 -2.58 -14.77 -5.76
N THR A 197 -2.77 -13.77 -6.64
CA THR A 197 -2.16 -13.76 -7.98
C THR A 197 -1.00 -12.78 -8.12
N GLY A 198 -0.87 -11.80 -7.22
CA GLY A 198 0.05 -10.67 -7.37
C GLY A 198 -0.24 -9.78 -8.59
N ARG A 199 -1.42 -9.93 -9.21
CA ARG A 199 -1.85 -9.16 -10.39
C ARG A 199 -3.23 -8.56 -10.18
N PRO A 200 -3.40 -7.23 -10.35
CA PRO A 200 -4.70 -6.61 -10.22
C PRO A 200 -5.58 -7.03 -11.40
N LEU A 201 -6.83 -7.38 -11.11
CA LEU A 201 -7.87 -7.59 -12.11
C LEU A 201 -9.21 -7.25 -11.48
N PRO A 202 -10.11 -6.54 -12.18
CA PRO A 202 -11.45 -6.29 -11.70
C PRO A 202 -12.20 -7.60 -11.41
N VAL A 203 -12.95 -7.65 -10.32
CA VAL A 203 -13.75 -8.82 -9.93
C VAL A 203 -15.23 -8.43 -9.85
N PRO A 204 -16.08 -8.93 -10.76
CA PRO A 204 -17.50 -8.59 -10.76
C PRO A 204 -18.21 -9.20 -9.56
N VAL A 205 -19.23 -8.51 -9.05
CA VAL A 205 -20.15 -9.08 -8.07
C VAL A 205 -21.02 -10.13 -8.76
N VAL A 206 -21.08 -11.32 -8.19
CA VAL A 206 -21.86 -12.44 -8.73
C VAL A 206 -23.04 -12.80 -7.83
N SER A 207 -24.06 -13.42 -8.41
CA SER A 207 -25.17 -14.02 -7.65
C SER A 207 -24.81 -15.37 -6.99
N GLY A 208 -23.66 -15.94 -7.37
CA GLY A 208 -23.08 -17.15 -6.80
C GLY A 208 -22.21 -16.88 -5.58
N HIS A 209 -21.36 -17.84 -5.22
CA HIS A 209 -20.40 -17.66 -4.14
C HIS A 209 -19.28 -16.70 -4.58
N LEU A 210 -18.99 -15.66 -3.80
CA LEU A 210 -17.98 -14.65 -4.15
C LEU A 210 -16.59 -15.29 -4.29
N GLY A 211 -16.29 -16.32 -3.49
CA GLY A 211 -15.07 -17.13 -3.66
C GLY A 211 -14.90 -17.69 -5.08
N ASP A 212 -15.98 -18.08 -5.76
CA ASP A 212 -15.89 -18.60 -7.14
C ASP A 212 -15.51 -17.50 -8.14
N SER A 213 -15.97 -16.25 -7.92
CA SER A 213 -15.56 -15.11 -8.76
C SER A 213 -14.12 -14.63 -8.51
N ILE A 214 -13.57 -14.91 -7.32
CA ILE A 214 -12.18 -14.58 -6.97
C ILE A 214 -11.21 -15.61 -7.55
N TYR A 215 -11.56 -16.91 -7.53
CA TYR A 215 -10.70 -18.00 -7.98
C TYR A 215 -10.76 -18.20 -9.49
N THR A 216 -10.14 -17.28 -10.23
CA THR A 216 -10.06 -17.33 -11.70
C THR A 216 -8.83 -18.07 -12.22
N ASP A 217 -7.83 -18.27 -11.38
CA ASP A 217 -6.51 -18.79 -11.74
C ASP A 217 -6.23 -20.06 -10.94
N ARG A 218 -5.85 -21.13 -11.64
CA ARG A 218 -5.61 -22.42 -10.98
C ARG A 218 -4.30 -22.37 -10.20
N VAL A 219 -4.39 -22.61 -8.90
CA VAL A 219 -3.22 -22.71 -8.01
C VAL A 219 -2.81 -24.17 -7.86
N ILE A 220 -1.54 -24.46 -8.17
CA ILE A 220 -0.95 -25.80 -8.07
C ILE A 220 0.21 -25.73 -7.08
N CYS A 221 0.04 -26.34 -5.92
CA CYS A 221 1.10 -26.48 -4.92
C CYS A 221 1.90 -27.77 -5.18
N GLY A 222 3.12 -27.62 -5.71
CA GLY A 222 4.04 -28.71 -5.99
C GLY A 222 5.14 -28.84 -4.93
N ARG A 223 6.01 -29.83 -5.09
CA ARG A 223 7.17 -30.04 -4.20
C ARG A 223 8.24 -28.94 -4.30
N ARG A 224 8.33 -28.28 -5.46
CA ARG A 224 9.35 -27.27 -5.77
C ARG A 224 8.86 -25.83 -5.62
N GLY A 225 7.58 -25.63 -5.31
CA GLY A 225 6.96 -24.32 -5.29
C GLY A 225 5.51 -24.37 -5.77
N ILE A 226 4.96 -23.18 -5.97
CA ILE A 226 3.59 -22.92 -6.39
C ILE A 226 3.62 -22.52 -7.86
N GLU A 227 2.66 -23.01 -8.64
CA GLU A 227 2.34 -22.48 -9.97
C GLU A 227 0.93 -21.89 -9.92
N ILE A 228 0.78 -20.62 -10.27
CA ILE A 228 -0.50 -19.96 -10.51
C ILE A 228 -0.68 -19.88 -12.02
N ARG A 229 -1.60 -20.67 -12.56
CA ARG A 229 -1.84 -20.75 -13.99
C ARG A 229 -2.98 -19.81 -14.38
N ALA A 230 -2.60 -18.66 -14.93
CA ALA A 230 -3.53 -17.75 -15.57
C ALA A 230 -3.75 -18.15 -17.06
N PRO A 231 -4.82 -17.67 -17.72
CA PRO A 231 -5.06 -17.95 -19.14
C PRO A 231 -3.94 -17.51 -20.09
N ASP A 232 -3.24 -16.43 -19.75
CA ASP A 232 -2.19 -15.82 -20.58
C ASP A 232 -0.77 -16.33 -20.24
N LYS A 233 -0.48 -16.55 -18.95
CA LYS A 233 0.84 -17.02 -18.48
C LYS A 233 0.79 -17.62 -17.08
N SER A 234 1.69 -18.56 -16.80
CA SER A 234 1.92 -19.05 -15.44
C SER A 234 2.85 -18.13 -14.64
N ILE A 235 2.60 -18.01 -13.34
CA ILE A 235 3.50 -17.40 -12.35
C ILE A 235 3.96 -18.51 -11.42
N PHE A 236 5.22 -18.47 -11.00
CA PHE A 236 5.76 -19.40 -10.02
C PHE A 236 6.04 -18.69 -8.71
N GLY A 237 5.97 -19.40 -7.59
CA GLY A 237 6.33 -18.82 -6.30
C GLY A 237 6.76 -19.82 -5.24
N THR A 238 7.29 -19.29 -4.14
CA THR A 238 7.59 -20.02 -2.90
C THR A 238 7.16 -19.18 -1.70
N ILE A 239 7.05 -19.78 -0.53
CA ILE A 239 6.61 -19.09 0.69
C ILE A 239 7.64 -19.26 1.80
N PHE A 240 7.94 -18.16 2.47
CA PHE A 240 8.69 -18.14 3.73
C PHE A 240 7.76 -17.90 4.91
N SER A 241 8.04 -18.59 6.01
CA SER A 241 7.40 -18.37 7.32
C SER A 241 8.47 -18.13 8.38
N PHE A 242 8.09 -17.55 9.52
CA PHE A 242 8.99 -17.48 10.67
C PHE A 242 9.21 -18.87 11.26
N ARG A 243 10.49 -19.26 11.36
CA ARG A 243 10.92 -20.39 12.17
C ARG A 243 10.99 -19.97 13.63
N GLU A 244 11.62 -18.82 13.88
CA GLU A 244 11.72 -18.19 15.20
C GLU A 244 11.44 -16.69 15.04
N TYR A 245 10.72 -16.13 16.01
CA TYR A 245 10.44 -14.71 16.03
C TYR A 245 11.69 -13.91 16.38
N PRO A 246 11.89 -12.71 15.79
CA PRO A 246 13.00 -11.83 16.14
C PRO A 246 13.02 -11.50 17.63
N ALA A 247 14.19 -11.50 18.26
CA ALA A 247 14.35 -11.17 19.68
C ALA A 247 13.92 -9.74 20.03
N LYS A 248 14.02 -8.82 19.06
CA LYS A 248 13.54 -7.43 19.19
C LYS A 248 12.78 -7.05 17.92
N THR A 249 11.66 -6.36 18.10
CA THR A 249 10.90 -5.76 17.00
C THR A 249 11.11 -4.25 17.01
N ARG A 250 11.27 -3.66 15.83
CA ARG A 250 11.37 -2.20 15.65
C ARG A 250 10.53 -1.75 14.46
N PRO A 251 10.03 -0.50 14.45
CA PRO A 251 9.32 0.04 13.29
C PRO A 251 10.20 -0.05 12.04
N GLY A 252 9.59 -0.46 10.93
CA GLY A 252 10.26 -0.54 9.64
C GLY A 252 11.29 -1.66 9.49
N MET A 253 11.29 -2.67 10.38
CA MET A 253 12.25 -3.77 10.29
C MET A 253 12.13 -4.59 9.01
N LEU A 254 10.95 -4.60 8.38
CA LEU A 254 10.69 -5.29 7.12
C LEU A 254 10.75 -4.35 5.90
N ASN A 255 11.14 -3.08 6.06
CA ASN A 255 11.11 -2.09 4.95
C ASN A 255 12.09 -2.43 3.83
N THR A 256 13.09 -3.29 4.08
CA THR A 256 13.97 -3.82 3.03
C THR A 256 13.20 -4.60 1.95
N LEU A 257 12.01 -5.12 2.28
CA LEU A 257 11.11 -5.77 1.34
C LEU A 257 10.38 -4.77 0.42
N LEU A 258 10.25 -3.49 0.79
CA LEU A 258 9.57 -2.47 -0.02
C LEU A 258 10.33 -2.12 -1.31
N SER A 259 11.60 -2.55 -1.43
CA SER A 259 12.51 -2.19 -2.53
C SER A 259 13.03 -3.40 -3.30
N VAL A 260 12.53 -4.62 -3.05
CA VAL A 260 13.02 -5.80 -3.77
C VAL A 260 12.65 -5.74 -5.26
N PRO A 261 13.52 -6.16 -6.19
CA PRO A 261 13.25 -6.03 -7.62
C PRO A 261 12.41 -7.19 -8.18
N PHE A 262 11.42 -7.68 -7.42
CA PHE A 262 10.53 -8.78 -7.80
C PHE A 262 9.20 -8.72 -7.03
N PRO A 263 8.12 -9.34 -7.52
CA PRO A 263 6.83 -9.33 -6.84
C PRO A 263 6.85 -10.17 -5.55
N ILE A 264 6.18 -9.66 -4.52
CA ILE A 264 6.00 -10.33 -3.23
C ILE A 264 4.60 -10.08 -2.67
N VAL A 265 4.13 -11.01 -1.83
CA VAL A 265 2.97 -10.80 -0.95
C VAL A 265 3.41 -11.15 0.47
N LEU A 266 3.54 -10.13 1.31
CA LEU A 266 3.77 -10.30 2.75
C LEU A 266 2.41 -10.23 3.45
N ALA A 267 1.95 -11.35 4.00
CA ALA A 267 0.68 -11.45 4.72
C ALA A 267 0.93 -11.71 6.20
N GLN A 268 0.28 -10.93 7.06
CA GLN A 268 0.31 -11.09 8.50
C GLN A 268 -1.12 -11.18 9.03
N SER A 269 -1.36 -12.07 9.98
CA SER A 269 -2.64 -12.15 10.71
C SER A 269 -2.39 -12.02 12.20
N PHE A 270 -3.28 -11.34 12.92
CA PHE A 270 -3.25 -11.18 14.36
C PHE A 270 -4.65 -11.42 14.92
N ALA A 271 -4.86 -12.60 15.49
CA ALA A 271 -6.09 -12.95 16.21
C ALA A 271 -5.90 -12.62 17.69
N PHE A 272 -6.68 -11.69 18.23
CA PHE A 272 -6.57 -11.29 19.62
C PHE A 272 -6.92 -12.46 20.54
N VAL A 273 -6.34 -12.46 21.75
CA VAL A 273 -6.68 -13.43 22.79
C VAL A 273 -7.14 -12.70 24.04
N THR A 274 -7.95 -13.37 24.86
CA THR A 274 -8.41 -12.77 26.11
C THR A 274 -7.24 -12.50 27.04
N ARG A 275 -7.42 -11.54 27.95
CA ARG A 275 -6.41 -11.24 28.98
C ARG A 275 -6.08 -12.47 29.84
N ALA A 276 -7.07 -13.31 30.14
CA ALA A 276 -6.87 -14.55 30.87
C ALA A 276 -5.98 -15.53 30.08
N GLN A 277 -6.31 -15.78 28.81
CA GLN A 277 -5.48 -16.64 27.93
C GLN A 277 -4.05 -16.10 27.76
N ALA A 278 -3.90 -14.78 27.70
CA ALA A 278 -2.59 -14.12 27.62
C ALA A 278 -1.77 -14.35 28.90
N GLN A 279 -2.38 -14.17 30.07
CA GLN A 279 -1.75 -14.43 31.37
C GLN A 279 -1.34 -15.89 31.50
N ASP A 280 -2.24 -16.82 31.18
CA ASP A 280 -1.97 -18.26 31.23
C ASP A 280 -0.77 -18.66 30.35
N ARG A 281 -0.67 -18.06 29.15
CA ARG A 281 0.47 -18.30 28.24
C ARG A 281 1.79 -17.79 28.81
N LEU A 282 1.80 -16.61 29.42
CA LEU A 282 3.01 -16.06 30.05
C LEU A 282 3.43 -16.89 31.26
N SER A 283 2.48 -17.24 32.13
CA SER A 283 2.71 -18.08 33.31
C SER A 283 3.20 -19.48 32.93
N LEU A 284 2.60 -20.12 31.92
CA LEU A 284 3.04 -21.43 31.42
C LEU A 284 4.47 -21.37 30.88
N LYS A 285 4.81 -20.32 30.11
CA LYS A 285 6.16 -20.16 29.56
C LYS A 285 7.19 -19.93 30.66
N SER A 286 6.85 -19.13 31.68
CA SER A 286 7.70 -18.92 32.86
C SER A 286 7.92 -20.23 33.63
N ALA A 287 6.87 -21.00 33.87
CA ALA A 287 6.96 -22.30 34.55
C ALA A 287 7.79 -23.32 33.77
N GLN A 288 7.68 -23.36 32.43
CA GLN A 288 8.50 -24.21 31.58
C GLN A 288 10.00 -23.86 31.65
N MET A 289 10.34 -22.57 31.69
CA MET A 289 11.73 -22.11 31.83
C MET A 289 12.31 -22.45 33.21
N LEU A 290 11.52 -22.29 34.28
CA LEU A 290 11.91 -22.69 35.64
C LEU A 290 12.13 -24.21 35.76
N GLY A 291 11.23 -25.00 35.18
CA GLY A 291 11.30 -26.47 35.22
C GLY A 291 12.44 -27.07 34.41
N ALA A 292 12.91 -26.40 33.36
CA ALA A 292 14.02 -26.86 32.53
C ALA A 292 15.42 -26.71 33.19
N GLN A 293 15.50 -26.16 34.42
CA GLN A 293 16.76 -25.75 35.06
C GLN A 293 17.67 -24.89 34.15
N ASP A 294 17.05 -24.17 33.23
CA ASP A 294 17.77 -23.35 32.26
C ASP A 294 18.24 -22.06 32.94
N LYS A 295 19.48 -21.65 32.70
CA LYS A 295 20.12 -20.46 33.32
C LYS A 295 19.60 -19.14 32.70
N ALA A 296 18.34 -19.07 32.32
CA ALA A 296 17.72 -17.95 31.62
C ALA A 296 17.06 -16.95 32.59
N VAL A 297 17.75 -16.57 33.68
CA VAL A 297 17.21 -15.67 34.73
C VAL A 297 16.66 -14.37 34.14
N SER A 298 17.34 -13.78 33.16
CA SER A 298 16.90 -12.56 32.49
C SER A 298 15.63 -12.74 31.64
N GLN A 299 15.40 -13.92 31.08
CA GLN A 299 14.17 -14.21 30.30
C GLN A 299 12.97 -14.39 31.22
N ILE A 300 13.16 -15.01 32.38
CA ILE A 300 12.11 -15.17 33.40
C ILE A 300 11.69 -13.79 33.93
N ALA A 301 12.66 -12.95 34.33
CA ALA A 301 12.37 -11.58 34.75
C ALA A 301 11.64 -10.77 33.65
N GLY A 302 12.02 -10.96 32.38
CA GLY A 302 11.32 -10.33 31.26
C GLY A 302 9.88 -10.84 31.05
N LEU A 303 9.57 -12.09 31.41
CA LEU A 303 8.20 -12.61 31.37
C LEU A 303 7.34 -12.05 32.50
N GLU A 304 7.93 -11.83 33.69
CA GLU A 304 7.26 -11.15 34.81
C GLU A 304 6.96 -9.69 34.46
N GLU A 305 7.94 -8.95 33.93
CA GLU A 305 7.73 -7.58 33.44
C GLU A 305 6.65 -7.53 32.34
N ALA A 306 6.63 -8.50 31.43
CA ALA A 306 5.59 -8.61 30.41
C ALA A 306 4.20 -8.90 31.01
N ALA A 307 4.11 -9.70 32.08
CA ALA A 307 2.86 -9.96 32.78
C ALA A 307 2.34 -8.68 33.47
N ASP A 308 3.23 -7.90 34.10
CA ASP A 308 2.88 -6.63 34.74
C ASP A 308 2.44 -5.58 33.70
N ALA A 309 3.12 -5.49 32.57
CA ALA A 309 2.76 -4.60 31.47
C ALA A 309 1.42 -5.01 30.82
N LEU A 310 1.15 -6.30 30.68
CA LEU A 310 -0.17 -6.81 30.27
C LEU A 310 -1.24 -6.44 31.30
N ALA A 311 -0.92 -6.56 32.59
CA ALA A 311 -1.84 -6.22 33.67
C ALA A 311 -2.18 -4.72 33.71
N SER A 312 -1.21 -3.88 33.36
CA SER A 312 -1.34 -2.43 33.21
C SER A 312 -1.93 -2.01 31.87
N ASN A 313 -2.32 -2.98 31.02
CA ASN A 313 -2.86 -2.75 29.69
C ASN A 313 -1.90 -1.90 28.82
N GLU A 314 -0.59 -2.11 28.87
CA GLU A 314 0.35 -1.43 27.97
C GLU A 314 0.34 -2.01 26.55
N PHE A 315 -0.06 -3.28 26.44
CA PHE A 315 -0.26 -4.01 25.20
C PHE A 315 -1.34 -5.07 25.37
N VAL A 316 -1.80 -5.61 24.25
CA VAL A 316 -2.63 -6.82 24.21
C VAL A 316 -1.88 -7.94 23.51
N MET A 317 -2.25 -9.19 23.78
CA MET A 317 -1.63 -10.35 23.11
C MET A 317 -2.53 -10.90 22.00
N GLY A 318 -1.90 -11.57 21.05
CA GLY A 318 -2.60 -12.26 19.97
C GLY A 318 -1.79 -13.41 19.40
N ALA A 319 -2.49 -14.32 18.73
CA ALA A 319 -1.89 -15.35 17.89
C ALA A 319 -1.57 -14.75 16.52
N HIS A 320 -0.30 -14.49 16.29
CA HIS A 320 0.24 -13.94 15.08
C HIS A 320 0.74 -15.01 14.10
N HIS A 321 0.63 -14.73 12.81
CA HIS A 321 1.21 -15.53 11.74
C HIS A 321 1.74 -14.60 10.67
N LEU A 322 2.90 -14.92 10.10
CA LEU A 322 3.49 -14.20 8.99
C LEU A 322 3.92 -15.18 7.91
N SER A 323 3.60 -14.82 6.67
CA SER A 323 4.04 -15.53 5.48
C SER A 323 4.47 -14.52 4.42
N LEU A 324 5.56 -14.82 3.71
CA LEU A 324 6.05 -14.05 2.58
C LEU A 324 6.05 -14.94 1.34
N ALA A 325 5.11 -14.71 0.44
CA ALA A 325 5.16 -15.28 -0.89
C ALA A 325 6.10 -14.46 -1.77
N VAL A 326 6.98 -15.16 -2.50
CA VAL A 326 7.93 -14.59 -3.46
C VAL A 326 7.62 -15.18 -4.83
N TYR A 327 7.44 -14.33 -5.84
CA TYR A 327 7.01 -14.74 -7.17
C TYR A 327 8.05 -14.44 -8.25
N GLY A 328 8.03 -15.24 -9.32
CA GLY A 328 8.82 -15.03 -10.54
C GLY A 328 8.19 -15.70 -11.76
N ASP A 329 8.67 -15.34 -12.95
CA ASP A 329 8.13 -15.87 -14.23
C ASP A 329 8.65 -17.29 -14.57
N SER A 330 9.56 -17.82 -13.76
CA SER A 330 10.05 -19.20 -13.86
C SER A 330 10.51 -19.70 -12.49
N LEU A 331 10.61 -21.03 -12.31
CA LEU A 331 11.17 -21.61 -11.09
C LEU A 331 12.61 -21.14 -10.82
N ALA A 332 13.43 -20.92 -11.87
CA ALA A 332 14.78 -20.40 -11.72
C ALA A 332 14.78 -18.95 -11.18
N ALA A 333 13.87 -18.11 -11.67
CA ALA A 333 13.68 -16.75 -11.15
C ALA A 333 13.22 -16.78 -9.68
N VAL A 334 12.30 -17.68 -9.33
CA VAL A 334 11.86 -17.87 -7.94
C VAL A 334 13.02 -18.27 -7.03
N GLU A 335 13.89 -19.19 -7.45
CA GLU A 335 15.06 -19.60 -6.67
C GLU A 335 16.01 -18.40 -6.40
N GLU A 336 16.26 -17.56 -7.42
CA GLU A 336 17.06 -16.33 -7.26
C GLU A 336 16.39 -15.33 -6.31
N HIS A 337 15.11 -15.04 -6.53
CA HIS A 337 14.33 -14.08 -5.74
C HIS A 337 14.20 -14.55 -4.28
N ALA A 338 14.00 -15.85 -4.06
CA ALA A 338 13.94 -16.47 -2.74
C ALA A 338 15.26 -16.31 -1.98
N GLY A 339 16.41 -16.46 -2.66
CA GLY A 339 17.72 -16.19 -2.08
C GLY A 339 17.85 -14.74 -1.59
N ARG A 340 17.44 -13.77 -2.42
CA ARG A 340 17.44 -12.34 -2.08
C ARG A 340 16.47 -12.01 -0.94
N ALA A 341 15.24 -12.53 -0.99
CA ALA A 341 14.22 -12.32 0.03
C ALA A 341 14.64 -12.89 1.40
N ARG A 342 15.23 -14.09 1.41
CA ARG A 342 15.80 -14.70 2.61
C ARG A 342 16.88 -13.81 3.24
N GLY A 343 17.77 -13.23 2.42
CA GLY A 343 18.77 -12.26 2.88
C GLY A 343 18.12 -11.03 3.53
N ARG A 344 17.09 -10.45 2.91
CA ARG A 344 16.37 -9.28 3.47
C ARG A 344 15.69 -9.56 4.81
N LEU A 345 15.12 -10.75 4.97
CA LEU A 345 14.52 -11.18 6.24
C LEU A 345 15.58 -11.43 7.31
N ALA A 346 16.73 -11.99 6.94
CA ALA A 346 17.86 -12.19 7.85
C ALA A 346 18.43 -10.84 8.34
N ASP A 347 18.57 -9.84 7.45
CA ASP A 347 18.97 -8.47 7.81
C ASP A 347 18.01 -7.82 8.82
N ALA A 348 16.73 -8.22 8.80
CA ALA A 348 15.71 -7.80 9.76
C ALA A 348 15.80 -8.54 11.11
N GLY A 349 16.70 -9.52 11.25
CA GLY A 349 16.86 -10.35 12.44
C GLY A 349 15.84 -11.49 12.55
N ALA A 350 15.15 -11.83 11.46
CA ALA A 350 14.21 -12.94 11.43
C ALA A 350 14.90 -14.25 11.02
N VAL A 351 14.61 -15.33 11.74
CA VAL A 351 14.99 -16.69 11.33
C VAL A 351 13.81 -17.26 10.55
N VAL A 352 13.99 -17.39 9.24
CA VAL A 352 12.93 -17.82 8.31
C VAL A 352 13.15 -19.23 7.80
N VAL A 353 12.05 -19.90 7.47
CA VAL A 353 12.06 -21.21 6.81
C VAL A 353 11.23 -21.12 5.54
N GLU A 354 11.72 -21.77 4.50
CA GLU A 354 10.97 -21.95 3.26
C GLU A 354 9.98 -23.11 3.45
N GLU A 355 8.70 -22.86 3.26
CA GLU A 355 7.65 -23.85 3.45
C GLU A 355 7.68 -24.89 2.33
N ARG A 356 7.64 -26.17 2.72
CA ARG A 356 7.62 -27.32 1.79
C ARG A 356 6.38 -28.14 2.01
N LEU A 357 6.37 -28.97 3.05
CA LEU A 357 5.20 -29.80 3.37
C LEU A 357 3.97 -28.94 3.70
N GLY A 358 4.18 -27.80 4.34
CA GLY A 358 3.14 -26.82 4.67
C GLY A 358 2.85 -25.80 3.57
N LEU A 359 3.40 -25.93 2.36
CA LEU A 359 3.34 -24.89 1.33
C LEU A 359 1.90 -24.50 0.94
N GLU A 360 1.03 -25.49 0.72
CA GLU A 360 -0.39 -25.24 0.41
C GLU A 360 -1.09 -24.49 1.55
N ALA A 361 -0.84 -24.91 2.79
CA ALA A 361 -1.44 -24.27 3.95
C ALA A 361 -0.92 -22.85 4.16
N ALA A 362 0.40 -22.65 4.02
CA ALA A 362 1.01 -21.33 4.10
C ALA A 362 0.44 -20.37 3.03
N PHE A 363 0.23 -20.84 1.80
CA PHE A 363 -0.37 -20.04 0.72
C PHE A 363 -1.80 -19.62 1.06
N TRP A 364 -2.67 -20.57 1.40
CA TRP A 364 -4.07 -20.26 1.68
C TRP A 364 -4.28 -19.48 2.97
N SER A 365 -3.36 -19.60 3.93
CA SER A 365 -3.38 -18.80 5.17
C SER A 365 -3.13 -17.30 4.96
N GLN A 366 -2.65 -16.89 3.77
CA GLN A 366 -2.50 -15.48 3.43
C GLN A 366 -3.85 -14.77 3.37
N LEU A 367 -4.95 -15.48 3.11
CA LEU A 367 -6.26 -14.89 2.94
C LEU A 367 -6.98 -14.63 4.28
N PRO A 368 -7.62 -13.46 4.44
CA PRO A 368 -8.42 -13.16 5.63
C PRO A 368 -9.54 -14.19 5.85
N GLY A 369 -9.64 -14.74 7.07
CA GLY A 369 -10.61 -15.79 7.41
C GLY A 369 -10.07 -17.23 7.34
N ASN A 370 -8.88 -17.45 6.77
CA ASN A 370 -8.24 -18.77 6.69
C ASN A 370 -7.33 -19.08 7.89
N LEU A 371 -7.80 -18.81 9.11
CA LEU A 371 -6.97 -18.95 10.32
C LEU A 371 -6.53 -20.39 10.62
N GLU A 372 -7.28 -21.38 10.16
CA GLU A 372 -6.99 -22.82 10.32
C GLU A 372 -5.81 -23.28 9.45
N TRP A 373 -5.50 -22.55 8.38
CA TRP A 373 -4.41 -22.88 7.45
C TRP A 373 -3.04 -22.36 7.93
N ARG A 374 -3.01 -21.54 8.98
CA ARG A 374 -1.78 -20.85 9.44
C ARG A 374 -0.71 -21.85 9.87
N THR A 375 0.45 -21.77 9.21
CA THR A 375 1.63 -22.56 9.56
C THR A 375 2.48 -21.82 10.59
N ARG A 376 2.78 -22.43 11.74
CA ARG A 376 3.65 -21.82 12.78
C ARG A 376 3.10 -20.53 13.42
N PRO A 377 1.83 -20.50 13.89
CA PRO A 377 1.34 -19.35 14.64
C PRO A 377 2.18 -19.15 15.91
N GLY A 378 2.49 -17.90 16.24
CA GLY A 378 3.24 -17.52 17.43
C GLY A 378 2.47 -16.50 18.27
N ALA A 379 2.62 -16.56 19.59
CA ALA A 379 2.05 -15.55 20.48
C ALA A 379 2.99 -14.34 20.55
N ILE A 380 2.50 -13.17 20.16
CA ILE A 380 3.20 -11.88 20.28
C ILE A 380 2.25 -10.83 20.86
N ASN A 381 2.80 -9.69 21.28
CA ASN A 381 1.98 -8.56 21.69
C ASN A 381 1.69 -7.57 20.53
N SER A 382 0.72 -6.69 20.74
CA SER A 382 0.31 -5.65 19.78
C SER A 382 1.44 -4.70 19.41
N ARG A 383 2.40 -4.45 20.31
CA ARG A 383 3.58 -3.61 20.02
C ARG A 383 4.53 -4.31 19.04
N ASN A 384 4.72 -5.62 19.17
CA ASN A 384 5.46 -6.42 18.18
C ASN A 384 4.73 -6.43 16.85
N PHE A 385 3.40 -6.63 16.84
CA PHE A 385 2.63 -6.60 15.60
C PHE A 385 2.72 -5.24 14.88
N ALA A 386 2.59 -4.13 15.62
CA ALA A 386 2.79 -2.78 15.10
C ALA A 386 4.19 -2.54 14.52
N GLY A 387 5.22 -3.21 15.08
CA GLY A 387 6.59 -3.11 14.55
C GLY A 387 6.82 -3.94 13.28
N LEU A 388 6.14 -5.09 13.16
CA LEU A 388 6.19 -5.94 11.97
C LEU A 388 5.33 -5.41 10.82
N SER A 389 4.26 -4.67 11.12
CA SER A 389 3.35 -4.06 10.15
C SER A 389 3.20 -2.56 10.44
N SER A 390 4.25 -1.78 10.09
CA SER A 390 4.32 -0.34 10.37
C SER A 390 3.67 0.55 9.30
N PHE A 391 3.20 -0.01 8.18
CA PHE A 391 2.65 0.73 7.03
C PHE A 391 3.59 1.83 6.50
N ASP A 392 4.90 1.59 6.59
CA ASP A 392 5.89 2.42 5.92
C ASP A 392 5.82 2.15 4.41
N ASN A 393 5.81 3.20 3.59
CA ASN A 393 5.77 3.08 2.15
C ASN A 393 6.54 4.19 1.45
N PHE A 394 6.87 3.99 0.18
CA PHE A 394 7.37 5.07 -0.67
C PHE A 394 6.21 5.99 -1.07
N PRO A 395 6.43 7.31 -1.17
CA PRO A 395 5.39 8.22 -1.63
C PRO A 395 4.99 7.86 -3.07
N ALA A 396 3.69 7.73 -3.33
CA ALA A 396 3.17 7.46 -4.67
C ALA A 396 2.94 8.75 -5.47
N GLY A 397 2.86 9.89 -4.79
CA GLY A 397 2.43 11.16 -5.40
C GLY A 397 0.92 11.14 -5.66
N GLU A 398 0.48 11.95 -6.62
CA GLU A 398 -0.95 12.11 -6.93
C GLU A 398 -1.20 11.74 -8.40
N GLN A 399 -2.30 11.04 -8.69
CA GLN A 399 -2.65 10.63 -10.06
C GLN A 399 -3.34 11.74 -10.86
N THR A 400 -3.87 12.76 -10.19
CA THR A 400 -4.56 13.89 -10.80
C THR A 400 -4.31 15.14 -9.99
N GLY A 401 -4.14 16.28 -10.66
CA GLY A 401 -4.01 17.59 -10.03
C GLY A 401 -4.81 18.66 -10.77
N HIS A 402 -4.69 19.91 -10.31
CA HIS A 402 -5.42 21.04 -10.90
C HIS A 402 -5.15 21.23 -12.41
N TRP A 403 -3.92 20.94 -12.87
CA TRP A 403 -3.54 21.03 -14.28
C TRP A 403 -3.77 19.73 -15.08
N GLY A 404 -4.56 18.79 -14.55
CA GLY A 404 -4.86 17.52 -15.19
C GLY A 404 -3.99 16.37 -14.69
N ALA A 405 -3.32 15.68 -15.60
CA ALA A 405 -2.44 14.56 -15.28
C ALA A 405 -1.17 15.02 -14.52
N PRO A 406 -0.45 14.11 -13.85
CA PRO A 406 0.79 14.43 -13.16
C PRO A 406 1.82 14.92 -14.17
N ILE A 407 2.59 15.95 -13.82
CA ILE A 407 3.54 16.60 -14.73
C ILE A 407 4.62 15.61 -15.18
N ALA A 408 5.13 14.81 -14.26
CA ALA A 408 6.08 13.75 -14.57
C ALA A 408 5.88 12.58 -13.61
N ARG A 409 6.32 11.39 -14.03
CA ARG A 409 6.45 10.24 -13.13
C ARG A 409 7.92 10.02 -12.85
N PHE A 410 8.33 10.10 -11.59
CA PHE A 410 9.68 9.77 -11.16
C PHE A 410 9.76 8.33 -10.62
N ARG A 411 10.98 7.85 -10.49
CA ARG A 411 11.30 6.59 -9.82
C ARG A 411 11.85 6.92 -8.43
N THR A 412 11.28 6.30 -7.39
CA THR A 412 11.81 6.36 -6.02
C THR A 412 13.03 5.45 -5.86
N ASP A 413 13.74 5.59 -4.74
CA ASP A 413 14.86 4.70 -4.38
C ASP A 413 14.41 3.25 -4.18
N GLY A 414 13.14 3.04 -3.83
CA GLY A 414 12.48 1.72 -3.77
C GLY A 414 12.13 1.11 -5.12
N GLY A 415 12.40 1.81 -6.22
CA GLY A 415 11.94 1.41 -7.54
C GLY A 415 10.42 1.44 -7.66
N THR A 416 9.74 2.34 -6.95
CA THR A 416 8.30 2.60 -7.13
C THR A 416 8.04 3.84 -7.96
N ALA A 417 6.84 3.93 -8.53
CA ALA A 417 6.40 5.13 -9.23
C ALA A 417 6.08 6.27 -8.23
N TYR A 418 6.53 7.48 -8.55
CA TYR A 418 6.12 8.72 -7.87
C TYR A 418 5.56 9.71 -8.90
N ASP A 419 4.25 9.93 -8.87
CA ASP A 419 3.56 10.84 -9.78
C ASP A 419 3.58 12.27 -9.25
N TYR A 420 4.36 13.12 -9.92
CA TYR A 420 4.64 14.47 -9.49
C TYR A 420 3.53 15.44 -9.90
N VAL A 421 2.73 15.84 -8.93
CA VAL A 421 1.83 17.00 -9.00
C VAL A 421 2.43 18.12 -8.15
N PRO A 422 2.79 19.28 -8.73
CA PRO A 422 3.46 20.34 -7.98
C PRO A 422 2.52 21.25 -7.19
N HIS A 423 1.20 21.04 -7.29
CA HIS A 423 0.20 21.94 -6.69
C HIS A 423 -0.18 21.53 -5.28
N VAL A 424 -0.41 22.54 -4.44
CA VAL A 424 -1.33 22.43 -3.31
C VAL A 424 -2.58 23.21 -3.71
N ALA A 425 -3.71 22.51 -3.80
CA ALA A 425 -4.92 23.01 -4.46
C ALA A 425 -4.61 23.45 -5.91
N ASP A 426 -4.65 24.76 -6.19
CA ASP A 426 -4.44 25.36 -7.51
C ASP A 426 -3.08 26.05 -7.68
N VAL A 427 -2.27 26.16 -6.62
CA VAL A 427 -0.99 26.87 -6.65
C VAL A 427 0.18 25.90 -6.58
N ALA A 428 1.11 25.99 -7.55
CA ALA A 428 2.40 25.30 -7.51
C ALA A 428 3.51 26.22 -7.00
N MET A 429 4.22 25.77 -5.97
CA MET A 429 5.49 26.36 -5.53
C MET A 429 6.53 25.26 -5.40
N THR A 430 7.70 25.46 -6.01
CA THR A 430 8.78 24.47 -5.97
C THR A 430 10.12 25.19 -5.89
N ILE A 431 10.99 24.74 -4.98
CA ILE A 431 12.36 25.23 -4.85
C ILE A 431 13.30 24.04 -5.00
N ILE A 432 14.33 24.18 -5.84
CA ILE A 432 15.31 23.13 -6.13
C ILE A 432 16.66 23.54 -5.57
N PHE A 433 17.17 22.79 -4.59
CA PHE A 433 18.47 23.00 -3.96
C PHE A 433 19.50 21.95 -4.38
N GLY A 434 20.78 22.26 -4.27
CA GLY A 434 21.88 21.34 -4.55
C GLY A 434 23.18 22.06 -4.95
N PRO A 435 24.34 21.39 -4.86
CA PRO A 435 25.63 21.96 -5.25
C PRO A 435 25.76 22.12 -6.78
N ILE A 436 26.77 22.88 -7.24
CA ILE A 436 27.08 22.98 -8.67
C ILE A 436 27.40 21.57 -9.22
N GLY A 437 26.90 21.26 -10.41
CA GLY A 437 27.09 19.95 -11.04
C GLY A 437 26.14 18.84 -10.58
N SER A 438 25.24 19.09 -9.60
CA SER A 438 24.31 18.06 -9.10
C SER A 438 23.11 17.76 -10.02
N GLY A 439 23.05 18.36 -11.22
CA GLY A 439 21.95 18.16 -12.17
C GLY A 439 20.72 19.06 -11.96
N LYS A 440 20.77 20.10 -11.11
CA LYS A 440 19.63 21.02 -10.90
C LYS A 440 19.06 21.61 -12.19
N THR A 441 19.92 22.15 -13.05
CA THR A 441 19.52 22.73 -14.33
C THR A 441 18.89 21.68 -15.23
N ALA A 442 19.43 20.46 -15.26
CA ALA A 442 18.86 19.37 -16.04
C ALA A 442 17.46 18.97 -15.56
N LEU A 443 17.25 18.87 -14.24
CA LEU A 443 15.94 18.61 -13.65
C LEU A 443 14.94 19.74 -13.97
N LEU A 444 15.36 20.99 -13.80
CA LEU A 444 14.52 22.15 -14.13
C LEU A 444 14.12 22.15 -15.61
N MET A 445 15.08 21.96 -16.52
CA MET A 445 14.82 21.89 -17.97
C MET A 445 13.87 20.74 -18.32
N PHE A 446 14.04 19.56 -17.70
CA PHE A 446 13.12 18.45 -17.86
C PHE A 446 11.70 18.83 -17.41
N LEU A 447 11.55 19.41 -16.21
CA LEU A 447 10.26 19.84 -15.70
C LEU A 447 9.60 20.90 -16.60
N LEU A 448 10.35 21.90 -17.08
CA LEU A 448 9.84 22.92 -18.00
C LEU A 448 9.33 22.31 -19.32
N ALA A 449 10.03 21.31 -19.87
CA ALA A 449 9.55 20.57 -21.03
C ALA A 449 8.24 19.82 -20.71
N MET A 450 8.17 19.18 -19.54
CA MET A 450 6.97 18.45 -19.12
C MET A 450 5.78 19.38 -18.84
N PHE A 451 6.01 20.61 -18.34
CA PHE A 451 4.96 21.61 -18.11
C PHE A 451 4.28 22.07 -19.39
N GLU A 452 4.85 21.82 -20.57
CA GLU A 452 4.19 22.10 -21.84
C GLU A 452 2.83 21.39 -21.95
N GLN A 453 2.66 20.24 -21.29
CA GLN A 453 1.37 19.54 -21.27
C GLN A 453 0.25 20.38 -20.62
N ALA A 454 0.58 21.27 -19.68
CA ALA A 454 -0.39 22.18 -19.04
C ALA A 454 -0.74 23.39 -19.93
N MET A 455 -0.07 23.55 -21.08
CA MET A 455 -0.43 24.54 -22.11
C MET A 455 -1.36 23.99 -23.18
N VAL A 456 -1.75 22.72 -23.08
CA VAL A 456 -2.70 22.07 -23.99
C VAL A 456 -4.05 22.03 -23.29
N GLU A 457 -5.04 22.72 -23.86
CA GLU A 457 -6.36 22.91 -23.26
C GLU A 457 -7.04 21.58 -22.93
N GLU A 458 -6.92 20.58 -23.81
CA GLU A 458 -7.57 19.28 -23.63
C GLU A 458 -6.95 18.43 -22.51
N ASN A 459 -5.76 18.79 -22.03
CA ASN A 459 -5.15 18.11 -20.89
C ASN A 459 -5.63 18.71 -19.55
N THR A 460 -6.14 19.94 -19.51
CA THR A 460 -6.42 20.65 -18.25
C THR A 460 -7.86 20.49 -17.81
N GLN A 461 -8.08 20.33 -16.51
CA GLN A 461 -9.44 20.20 -15.95
C GLN A 461 -10.27 21.47 -16.12
N SER A 462 -9.63 22.64 -16.21
CA SER A 462 -10.27 23.93 -16.36
C SER A 462 -10.66 24.29 -17.79
N GLY A 463 -10.20 23.51 -18.79
CA GLY A 463 -10.34 23.88 -20.21
C GLY A 463 -9.63 25.20 -20.52
N ARG A 464 -8.53 25.51 -19.83
CA ARG A 464 -7.70 26.69 -20.09
C ARG A 464 -6.26 26.28 -20.30
N ALA A 465 -5.66 26.77 -21.38
CA ALA A 465 -4.23 26.60 -21.64
C ALA A 465 -3.40 27.51 -20.72
N GLY A 466 -2.41 26.93 -20.05
CA GLY A 466 -1.41 27.68 -19.29
C GLY A 466 -0.39 28.41 -20.16
N SER A 467 0.44 29.23 -19.52
CA SER A 467 1.60 29.90 -20.11
C SER A 467 2.81 29.72 -19.22
N LEU A 468 3.99 29.50 -19.81
CA LEU A 468 5.26 29.36 -19.08
C LEU A 468 6.14 30.56 -19.37
N VAL A 469 6.53 31.25 -18.31
CA VAL A 469 7.53 32.31 -18.34
C VAL A 469 8.76 31.79 -17.62
N PHE A 470 9.91 31.84 -18.28
CA PHE A 470 11.16 31.33 -17.75
C PHE A 470 12.21 32.44 -17.69
N PHE A 471 12.64 32.77 -16.48
CA PHE A 471 13.75 33.68 -16.25
C PHE A 471 15.03 32.88 -16.10
N ASP A 472 15.90 33.02 -17.09
CA ASP A 472 17.15 32.28 -17.18
C ASP A 472 18.35 33.18 -16.89
N LYS A 473 19.35 32.61 -16.23
CA LYS A 473 20.65 33.24 -16.01
C LYS A 473 21.70 32.45 -16.76
N ASP A 474 22.60 33.16 -17.45
CA ASP A 474 23.72 32.57 -18.20
C ASP A 474 23.29 31.70 -19.41
N ARG A 475 22.05 31.86 -19.89
CA ARG A 475 21.52 31.20 -21.10
C ARG A 475 21.51 29.67 -21.04
N GLY A 476 21.40 29.08 -19.85
CA GLY A 476 21.39 27.64 -19.65
C GLY A 476 20.17 26.92 -20.25
N GLY A 477 19.04 27.60 -20.41
CA GLY A 477 17.79 27.02 -20.93
C GLY A 477 17.36 27.51 -22.31
N GLU A 478 18.17 28.34 -22.99
CA GLU A 478 17.84 28.87 -24.32
C GLU A 478 17.53 27.77 -25.33
N LEU A 479 18.35 26.72 -25.37
CA LEU A 479 18.17 25.61 -26.30
C LEU A 479 16.84 24.90 -26.08
N LEU A 480 16.42 24.72 -24.82
CA LEU A 480 15.12 24.12 -24.52
C LEU A 480 14.00 25.02 -25.02
N VAL A 481 14.04 26.33 -24.70
CA VAL A 481 12.99 27.27 -25.12
C VAL A 481 12.84 27.28 -26.63
N ARG A 482 13.95 27.26 -27.39
CA ARG A 482 13.90 27.18 -28.86
C ARG A 482 13.37 25.83 -29.33
N ALA A 483 13.79 24.72 -28.72
CA ALA A 483 13.35 23.37 -29.09
C ALA A 483 11.86 23.12 -28.84
N THR A 484 11.27 23.78 -27.83
CA THR A 484 9.83 23.74 -27.55
C THR A 484 9.04 24.80 -28.32
N GLY A 485 9.68 25.56 -29.22
CA GLY A 485 9.02 26.59 -30.04
C GLY A 485 8.68 27.88 -29.29
N GLY A 486 9.26 28.09 -28.11
CA GLY A 486 9.13 29.32 -27.32
C GLY A 486 9.98 30.47 -27.86
N THR A 487 9.71 31.68 -27.37
CA THR A 487 10.51 32.88 -27.66
C THR A 487 11.50 33.13 -26.54
N TYR A 488 12.80 33.20 -26.88
CA TYR A 488 13.86 33.52 -25.92
C TYR A 488 14.34 34.96 -26.15
N LEU A 489 14.21 35.81 -25.13
CA LEU A 489 14.63 37.21 -25.16
C LEU A 489 15.92 37.38 -24.35
N GLU A 490 16.94 37.98 -24.93
CA GLU A 490 18.22 38.20 -24.28
C GLU A 490 18.28 39.60 -23.64
N LEU A 491 18.65 39.68 -22.37
CA LEU A 491 18.97 40.93 -21.69
C LEU A 491 20.50 41.11 -21.66
N ARG A 492 21.00 42.03 -22.48
CA ARG A 492 22.43 42.30 -22.61
C ARG A 492 22.79 43.62 -21.97
N ARG A 493 23.91 43.63 -21.23
CA ARG A 493 24.41 44.86 -20.60
C ARG A 493 24.84 45.85 -21.69
N GLY A 494 24.34 47.08 -21.59
CA GLY A 494 24.67 48.15 -22.53
C GLY A 494 23.83 48.16 -23.81
N GLU A 495 22.93 47.20 -24.00
CA GLU A 495 21.97 47.18 -25.10
C GLU A 495 20.56 47.47 -24.58
N ALA A 496 19.72 48.10 -25.41
CA ALA A 496 18.33 48.33 -25.06
C ALA A 496 17.57 47.01 -24.98
N SER A 497 16.94 46.72 -23.83
CA SER A 497 16.20 45.47 -23.61
C SER A 497 14.93 45.33 -24.44
N GLY A 498 14.39 46.43 -24.96
CA GLY A 498 13.08 46.47 -25.61
C GLY A 498 11.89 46.24 -24.67
N LEU A 499 12.13 45.98 -23.39
CA LEU A 499 11.09 45.80 -22.38
C LEU A 499 10.54 47.15 -21.94
N ALA A 500 9.28 47.41 -22.27
CA ALA A 500 8.54 48.59 -21.84
C ALA A 500 7.36 48.15 -20.95
N PRO A 501 7.60 47.85 -19.65
CA PRO A 501 6.57 47.27 -18.77
C PRO A 501 5.32 48.15 -18.63
N LEU A 502 5.46 49.47 -18.84
CA LEU A 502 4.36 50.42 -18.77
C LEU A 502 3.53 50.52 -20.06
N ARG A 503 4.04 49.99 -21.18
CA ARG A 503 3.39 50.13 -22.50
C ARG A 503 2.05 49.38 -22.59
N GLY A 504 1.86 48.35 -21.77
CA GLY A 504 0.64 47.54 -21.74
C GLY A 504 -0.50 48.16 -20.91
N LEU A 505 -0.23 49.21 -20.13
CA LEU A 505 -1.23 49.84 -19.27
C LEU A 505 -2.22 50.65 -20.09
N LYS A 506 -3.50 50.56 -19.75
CA LYS A 506 -4.60 51.21 -20.48
C LYS A 506 -5.22 52.39 -19.71
N ASP A 507 -4.51 52.88 -18.70
CA ASP A 507 -4.95 53.93 -17.79
C ASP A 507 -6.27 53.61 -17.06
N THR A 508 -6.43 52.35 -16.65
CA THR A 508 -7.54 51.93 -15.79
C THR A 508 -7.25 52.19 -14.31
N GLU A 509 -8.27 52.15 -13.45
CA GLU A 509 -8.08 52.28 -11.99
C GLU A 509 -7.09 51.23 -11.44
N ALA A 510 -7.22 49.98 -11.87
CA ALA A 510 -6.29 48.91 -11.53
C ALA A 510 -4.85 49.18 -12.02
N ASP A 511 -4.68 49.73 -13.23
CA ASP A 511 -3.36 50.09 -13.75
C ASP A 511 -2.70 51.21 -12.93
N ARG A 512 -3.49 52.21 -12.50
CA ARG A 512 -3.01 53.32 -11.66
C ARG A 512 -2.62 52.86 -10.26
N ASP A 513 -3.39 51.95 -9.67
CA ASP A 513 -3.05 51.36 -8.37
C ASP A 513 -1.80 50.49 -8.45
N PHE A 514 -1.66 49.68 -9.51
CA PHE A 514 -0.44 48.94 -9.80
C PHE A 514 0.77 49.89 -9.94
N LEU A 515 0.65 50.94 -10.75
CA LEU A 515 1.71 51.94 -10.94
C LEU A 515 2.12 52.61 -9.63
N ARG A 516 1.14 53.00 -8.80
CA ARG A 516 1.40 53.59 -7.49
C ARG A 516 2.19 52.62 -6.61
N GLY A 517 1.75 51.36 -6.54
CA GLY A 517 2.45 50.32 -5.77
C GLY A 517 3.86 50.06 -6.28
N TRP A 518 4.04 50.00 -7.60
CA TRP A 518 5.34 49.81 -8.24
C TRP A 518 6.29 50.97 -7.96
N LEU A 519 5.83 52.22 -8.06
CA LEU A 519 6.62 53.40 -7.73
C LEU A 519 7.01 53.43 -6.25
N ILE A 520 6.09 53.09 -5.35
CA ILE A 520 6.38 52.98 -3.90
C ILE A 520 7.47 51.93 -3.67
N ALA A 521 7.35 50.75 -4.29
CA ALA A 521 8.33 49.68 -4.14
C ALA A 521 9.72 50.08 -4.63
N LEU A 522 9.81 50.79 -5.77
CA LEU A 522 11.09 51.30 -6.29
C LEU A 522 11.74 52.29 -5.32
N VAL A 523 10.97 53.23 -4.78
CA VAL A 523 11.46 54.23 -3.80
C VAL A 523 11.87 53.57 -2.48
N GLN A 524 11.25 52.46 -2.09
CA GLN A 524 11.58 51.73 -0.85
C GLN A 524 12.74 50.74 -1.02
N SER A 525 13.07 50.35 -2.25
CA SER A 525 14.16 49.41 -2.55
C SER A 525 15.53 50.08 -2.75
N ASP A 526 15.56 51.41 -2.87
CA ASP A 526 16.74 52.26 -2.75
C ASP A 526 16.96 52.67 -1.28
#